data_AF-A0A7W8SQ22-F1
#
_entry.id   AF-A0A7W8SQ22-F1
#
_cell.length_a   1.000
_cell.length_b   1.000
_cell.length_c   1.000
_cell.angle_alpha   90.00
_cell.angle_beta   90.00
_cell.angle_gamma   90.00
#
_symmetry.space_group_name_H-M   'P 1'
#
loop_
_entity.id
_entity.type
_entity.pdbx_description
1 polymer ?
#
loop_
_entity_poly.entity_id
_entity_poly.type
_entity_poly.pdbx_seq_one_letter_code
_entity_poly.pdbx_strand_id
1 'polypeptide(L)'
;MKLIRHVKASTSASISGLALIAILCVSTGFLQAAPAVAKAPAKTQPAVLAGSAIAVPDSYSADAAEQIFNEGGNAVDAAAAIAFTLAVTFPSS
;
A
#
# COMPACT_ATOMS: atom_id res chain seq x y z
N MET A 1 -24.44 4.99 -61.68
CA MET A 1 -25.35 5.29 -60.55
C MET A 1 -25.26 4.18 -59.52
N LYS A 2 -25.22 4.55 -58.23
CA LYS A 2 -25.06 3.76 -56.98
C LYS A 2 -25.74 2.37 -57.03
N LEU A 3 -25.07 1.25 -56.73
CA LEU A 3 -24.47 0.78 -55.47
C LEU A 3 -25.45 0.74 -54.29
N ILE A 4 -26.12 -0.40 -54.14
CA ILE A 4 -26.71 -0.85 -52.87
C ILE A 4 -26.28 -2.30 -52.68
N ARG A 5 -25.44 -2.56 -51.68
CA ARG A 5 -25.25 -3.90 -51.10
C ARG A 5 -25.55 -3.80 -49.61
N HIS A 6 -26.53 -4.61 -49.21
CA HIS A 6 -26.88 -4.89 -47.82
C HIS A 6 -25.71 -5.55 -47.10
N VAL A 7 -25.38 -5.07 -45.89
CA VAL A 7 -24.65 -5.87 -44.92
C VAL A 7 -25.31 -5.72 -43.55
N LYS A 8 -25.74 -6.86 -43.01
CA LYS A 8 -26.20 -7.07 -41.65
C LYS A 8 -25.04 -7.63 -40.83
N ALA A 9 -24.79 -7.08 -39.64
CA ALA A 9 -23.98 -7.68 -38.58
C ALA A 9 -24.36 -6.98 -37.27
N SER A 10 -25.34 -7.46 -36.51
CA SER A 10 -25.33 -8.62 -35.59
C SER A 10 -24.18 -8.60 -34.61
N THR A 11 -24.45 -7.97 -33.47
CA THR A 11 -23.72 -7.99 -32.20
C THR A 11 -23.36 -9.41 -31.78
N SER A 12 -22.07 -9.71 -31.65
CA SER A 12 -21.54 -10.86 -30.91
C SER A 12 -20.08 -10.56 -30.56
N ALA A 13 -19.87 -9.72 -29.54
CA ALA A 13 -18.54 -9.48 -28.98
C ALA A 13 -18.09 -10.76 -28.25
N SER A 14 -17.11 -11.45 -28.83
CA SER A 14 -16.52 -12.68 -28.29
C SER A 14 -15.78 -12.39 -26.99
N ILE A 15 -16.20 -13.05 -25.89
CA ILE A 15 -15.60 -12.99 -24.54
C ILE A 15 -14.09 -13.32 -24.57
N SER A 16 -13.63 -14.03 -25.61
CA SER A 16 -12.22 -14.34 -25.85
C SER A 16 -11.35 -13.07 -26.09
N GLY A 17 -11.93 -12.03 -26.69
CA GLY A 17 -11.23 -10.76 -26.92
C GLY A 17 -10.94 -9.98 -25.64
N LEU A 18 -11.84 -10.05 -24.66
CA LEU A 18 -11.67 -9.34 -23.38
C LEU A 18 -10.68 -10.05 -22.45
N ALA A 19 -10.66 -11.38 -22.46
CA ALA A 19 -9.70 -12.17 -21.68
C ALA A 19 -8.25 -11.91 -22.12
N LEU A 20 -8.00 -11.77 -23.42
CA LEU A 20 -6.66 -11.49 -23.95
C LEU A 20 -6.19 -10.07 -23.56
N ILE A 21 -7.08 -9.08 -23.56
CA ILE A 21 -6.78 -7.71 -23.10
C ILE A 21 -6.44 -7.69 -21.60
N ALA A 22 -7.20 -8.43 -20.78
CA ALA A 22 -6.93 -8.51 -19.34
C ALA A 22 -5.57 -9.16 -19.03
N ILE A 23 -5.20 -10.21 -19.75
CA ILE A 23 -3.90 -10.89 -19.60
C ILE A 23 -2.74 -9.99 -20.08
N LEU A 24 -2.95 -9.19 -21.14
CA LEU A 24 -1.96 -8.21 -21.60
C LEU A 24 -1.76 -7.05 -20.61
N CYS A 25 -2.83 -6.61 -19.92
CA CYS A 25 -2.73 -5.58 -18.88
C CYS A 25 -1.97 -6.06 -17.63
N VAL A 26 -2.10 -7.33 -17.25
CA VAL A 26 -1.36 -7.89 -16.09
C VAL A 26 0.14 -7.97 -16.36
N SER A 27 0.55 -8.18 -17.61
CA SER A 27 1.96 -8.33 -17.97
C SER A 27 2.72 -7.00 -18.11
N THR A 28 2.05 -5.87 -18.36
CA THR A 28 2.69 -4.54 -18.38
C THR A 28 2.83 -3.90 -17.00
N GLY A 29 2.14 -4.40 -15.97
CA GLY A 29 2.26 -3.94 -14.59
C GLY A 29 3.52 -4.43 -13.86
N PHE A 30 4.22 -5.41 -14.42
CA PHE A 30 5.50 -5.95 -13.90
C PHE A 30 6.72 -5.46 -14.69
N LEU A 31 6.60 -4.37 -15.46
CA LEU A 31 7.78 -3.68 -15.97
C LEU A 31 8.49 -3.04 -14.77
N GLN A 32 9.66 -3.58 -14.43
CA GLN A 32 10.59 -2.97 -13.49
C GLN A 32 10.73 -1.49 -13.85
N ALA A 33 10.24 -0.60 -12.97
CA ALA A 33 10.36 0.82 -13.17
C ALA A 33 11.82 1.14 -13.51
N ALA A 34 12.05 1.85 -14.62
CA ALA A 34 13.35 2.45 -14.86
C ALA A 34 13.76 3.18 -13.57
N PRO A 35 15.01 3.04 -13.09
CA PRO A 35 15.40 3.67 -11.85
C PRO A 35 15.11 5.16 -12.00
N ALA A 36 14.14 5.64 -11.24
CA ALA A 36 13.94 7.07 -11.11
C ALA A 36 15.27 7.57 -10.53
N VAL A 37 16.08 8.24 -11.36
CA VAL A 37 17.24 8.97 -10.87
C VAL A 37 16.64 10.09 -10.02
N ALA A 38 16.45 9.78 -8.74
CA ALA A 38 16.05 10.76 -7.75
C ALA A 38 17.05 11.91 -7.87
N LYS A 39 16.54 13.12 -8.08
CA LYS A 39 17.34 14.33 -7.91
C LYS A 39 18.10 14.16 -6.61
N ALA A 40 19.45 14.24 -6.67
CA ALA A 40 20.30 13.98 -5.53
C ALA A 40 19.71 14.67 -4.29
N PRO A 41 19.50 13.94 -3.18
CA PRO A 41 18.85 14.52 -2.01
C PRO A 41 19.64 15.76 -1.64
N ALA A 42 18.95 16.90 -1.59
CA ALA A 42 19.52 18.13 -1.08
C ALA A 42 19.83 17.89 0.40
N LYS A 43 21.07 17.49 0.70
CA LYS A 43 21.58 17.08 2.02
C LYS A 43 20.91 15.79 2.51
N THR A 44 21.72 14.75 2.76
CA THR A 44 21.28 13.59 3.56
C THR A 44 20.78 14.14 4.90
N GLN A 45 19.47 14.17 5.06
CA GLN A 45 18.87 14.61 6.31
C GLN A 45 19.23 13.55 7.34
N PRO A 46 19.86 13.91 8.48
CA PRO A 46 20.11 12.95 9.53
C PRO A 46 18.80 12.23 9.84
N ALA A 47 18.84 10.91 10.01
CA ALA A 47 17.69 10.21 10.55
C ALA A 47 17.32 10.92 11.86
N VAL A 48 16.16 11.61 11.86
CA VAL A 48 15.75 12.47 12.97
C VAL A 48 15.53 11.64 14.23
N LEU A 49 15.34 10.33 14.08
CA LEU A 49 15.17 9.36 15.15
C LEU A 49 16.24 8.28 15.03
N ALA A 50 17.04 8.11 16.09
CA ALA A 50 18.02 7.03 16.22
C ALA A 50 17.44 5.75 16.85
N GLY A 51 16.10 5.66 16.98
CA GLY A 51 15.39 4.57 17.65
C GLY A 51 14.01 4.28 17.06
N SER A 52 13.11 3.69 17.85
CA SER A 52 11.73 3.39 17.45
C SER A 52 10.89 4.65 17.26
N ALA A 53 9.98 4.62 16.29
CA ALA A 53 8.96 5.65 16.09
C ALA A 53 7.57 5.02 16.31
N ILE A 54 6.73 5.66 17.11
CA ILE A 54 5.42 5.16 17.49
C ILE A 54 4.38 6.23 17.13
N ALA A 55 3.31 5.84 16.45
CA ALA A 55 2.20 6.72 16.11
C ALA A 55 0.91 6.13 16.66
N VAL A 56 0.42 6.72 17.75
CA VAL A 56 -0.77 6.28 18.51
C VAL A 56 -1.55 7.52 18.96
N PRO A 57 -2.86 7.39 19.22
CA PRO A 57 -3.72 8.52 19.56
C PRO A 57 -3.53 9.03 21.01
N ASP A 58 -2.87 8.28 21.89
CA ASP A 58 -2.65 8.65 23.29
C ASP A 58 -1.22 8.34 23.77
N SER A 59 -0.80 9.04 24.83
CA SER A 59 0.55 8.88 25.40
C SER A 59 0.74 7.57 26.17
N TYR A 60 -0.30 7.00 26.79
CA TYR A 60 -0.14 5.76 27.56
C TYR A 60 0.23 4.60 26.65
N SER A 61 -0.39 4.52 25.49
CA SER A 61 -0.04 3.54 24.44
C SER A 61 1.39 3.75 23.92
N ALA A 62 1.85 5.01 23.85
CA ALA A 62 3.22 5.33 23.44
C ALA A 62 4.23 4.88 24.51
N ASP A 63 3.96 5.17 25.77
CA ASP A 63 4.80 4.78 26.92
C ASP A 63 4.91 3.26 27.04
N ALA A 64 3.79 2.54 26.85
CA ALA A 64 3.76 1.09 26.85
C ALA A 64 4.64 0.49 25.72
N ALA A 65 4.55 1.05 24.52
CA ALA A 65 5.39 0.62 23.40
C ALA A 65 6.88 0.93 23.63
N GLU A 66 7.20 2.10 24.18
CA GLU A 66 8.56 2.49 24.54
C GLU A 66 9.17 1.52 25.57
N GLN A 67 8.39 1.12 26.58
CA GLN A 67 8.85 0.15 27.57
C GLN A 67 9.21 -1.20 26.93
N ILE A 68 8.38 -1.69 26.00
CA ILE A 68 8.66 -2.92 25.26
C ILE A 68 9.95 -2.79 24.43
N PHE A 69 10.16 -1.67 23.73
CA PHE A 69 11.39 -1.45 22.98
C PHE A 69 12.63 -1.36 23.88
N ASN A 70 12.50 -0.73 25.05
CA ASN A 70 13.58 -0.63 26.05
C ASN A 70 13.92 -2.00 26.67
N GLU A 71 12.95 -2.90 26.78
CA GLU A 71 13.15 -4.29 27.20
C GLU A 71 13.73 -5.19 26.07
N GLY A 72 13.93 -4.64 24.88
CA GLY A 72 14.44 -5.36 23.72
C GLY A 72 13.37 -6.17 22.98
N GLY A 73 12.09 -5.92 23.26
CA GLY A 73 10.96 -6.49 22.53
C GLY A 73 10.88 -5.97 21.10
N ASN A 74 10.25 -6.75 20.23
CA ASN A 74 10.11 -6.38 18.82
C ASN A 74 8.87 -5.49 18.59
N ALA A 75 8.71 -4.99 17.36
CA ALA A 75 7.58 -4.12 17.00
C ALA A 75 6.20 -4.80 17.13
N VAL A 76 6.11 -6.12 17.02
CA VAL A 76 4.88 -6.90 17.22
C VAL A 76 4.52 -6.97 18.70
N ASP A 77 5.50 -7.18 19.58
CA ASP A 77 5.30 -7.14 21.04
C ASP A 77 4.80 -5.75 21.46
N ALA A 78 5.40 -4.70 20.92
CA ALA A 78 4.99 -3.31 21.16
C ALA A 78 3.57 -3.04 20.62
N ALA A 79 3.23 -3.54 19.44
CA ALA A 79 1.88 -3.43 18.88
C ALA A 79 0.82 -4.13 19.74
N ALA A 80 1.14 -5.30 20.31
CA ALA A 80 0.25 -5.99 21.23
C ALA A 80 0.02 -5.16 22.51
N ALA A 81 1.07 -4.59 23.09
CA ALA A 81 0.96 -3.70 24.25
C ALA A 81 0.12 -2.44 23.95
N ILE A 82 0.32 -1.82 22.77
CA ILE A 82 -0.51 -0.70 22.29
C ILE A 82 -1.99 -1.12 22.22
N ALA A 83 -2.30 -2.26 21.60
CA ALA A 83 -3.69 -2.70 21.45
C ALA A 83 -4.39 -2.91 22.80
N PHE A 84 -3.71 -3.53 23.77
CA PHE A 84 -4.26 -3.70 25.12
C PHE A 84 -4.43 -2.37 25.85
N THR A 85 -3.50 -1.43 25.66
CA THR A 85 -3.59 -0.10 26.29
C THR A 85 -4.72 0.72 25.68
N LEU A 86 -4.86 0.71 24.35
CA LEU A 86 -5.96 1.36 23.63
C LEU A 86 -7.32 0.79 24.02
N ALA A 87 -7.43 -0.51 24.28
CA ALA A 87 -8.68 -1.10 24.77
C ALA A 87 -9.11 -0.52 26.12
N VAL A 88 -8.17 0.00 26.91
CA VAL A 88 -8.45 0.65 28.21
C VAL A 88 -8.65 2.15 28.06
N THR A 89 -7.83 2.82 27.25
CA THR A 89 -7.89 4.29 27.08
C THR A 89 -9.01 4.72 26.13
N PHE A 90 -9.45 3.83 25.22
CA PHE A 90 -10.54 4.03 24.27
C PHE A 90 -11.51 2.83 24.22
N PRO A 91 -12.25 2.54 25.32
CA PRO A 91 -13.03 1.32 25.50
C PRO A 91 -14.28 1.21 24.59
N SER A 92 -14.65 2.28 23.90
CA SER A 92 -15.84 2.37 23.04
C SER A 92 -15.53 2.42 21.54
N SER A 93 -14.28 2.15 21.14
CA SER A 93 -13.85 2.15 19.74
C SER A 93 -14.32 0.92 18.97
#